data_AF-A0A1R1EXY2-F1
#
_entry.id   AF-A0A1R1EXY2-F1
#
_cell.length_a   1.000
_cell.length_b   1.000
_cell.length_c   1.000
_cell.angle_alpha   90.00
_cell.angle_beta   90.00
_cell.angle_gamma   90.00
#
_symmetry.space_group_name_H-M   'P 1'
#
loop_
_entity.id
_entity.type
_entity.pdbx_description
1 polymer ?
#
loop_
_entity_poly.entity_id
_entity_poly.type
_entity_poly.pdbx_seq_one_letter_code
_entity_poly.pdbx_strand_id
1 'polypeptide(L)'
;MKDMSQLDNMNELLRLIAPGTPFREGLENVLRAKTGALLVVGYSPEVMEVVDGGFSINCDFSPNYLYELAKMDGAIILSEDLKRILYANTQLIPDSSISSSETGIRHRTAERVAKQTGKLVVSISQRRNIITLYQGTLRYSLKEIGVILTKANQAIQTLEKYKAVLTQSLTNLSASEFEELVTIPEVVNVIQRTEMVMRIKTEIKRYIHELGNEGRLISMQMEELVGTTEEEAWLLYKDYARDDSDDKIREIIVGLKRLSDDELLDAHHIVRLLGYPSSAATSEDSVAPRGFRVLNKIPRLPNVIIHNLVDQFEQLPHVIMATIEELDEVDGIGEVRARTIKEGLKRLQEQMFIDRQM
;
A
#
# COMPACT_ATOMS: atom_id res chain seq x y z
N MET A 1 5.42 -20.53 -1.36
CA MET A 1 6.51 -20.28 -0.37
C MET A 1 7.76 -19.65 -1.00
N LYS A 2 8.26 -20.12 -2.15
CA LYS A 2 9.43 -19.51 -2.83
C LYS A 2 9.23 -18.04 -3.26
N ASP A 3 8.05 -17.69 -3.79
CA ASP A 3 7.77 -16.31 -4.24
C ASP A 3 7.65 -15.31 -3.09
N MET A 4 7.13 -15.73 -1.94
CA MET A 4 6.99 -14.87 -0.76
C MET A 4 8.36 -14.52 -0.16
N SER A 5 9.27 -15.51 -0.08
CA SER A 5 10.66 -15.31 0.34
C SER A 5 11.46 -14.39 -0.60
N GLN A 6 11.21 -14.44 -1.91
CA GLN A 6 11.87 -13.54 -2.86
C GLN A 6 11.35 -12.10 -2.78
N LEU A 7 10.04 -11.92 -2.53
CA LEU A 7 9.44 -10.61 -2.34
C LEU A 7 9.93 -9.95 -1.05
N ASP A 8 10.04 -10.72 0.04
CA ASP A 8 10.56 -10.24 1.32
C ASP A 8 12.03 -9.84 1.22
N ASN A 9 12.87 -10.67 0.57
CA ASN A 9 14.27 -10.35 0.29
C ASN A 9 14.42 -9.08 -0.57
N MET A 10 13.54 -8.89 -1.56
CA MET A 10 13.53 -7.67 -2.38
C MET A 10 13.19 -6.44 -1.54
N ASN A 11 12.18 -6.54 -0.67
CA ASN A 11 11.77 -5.44 0.20
C ASN A 11 12.89 -5.02 1.17
N GLU A 12 13.61 -5.97 1.75
CA GLU A 12 14.78 -5.68 2.60
C GLU A 12 15.89 -4.97 1.82
N LEU A 13 16.20 -5.45 0.62
CA LEU A 13 17.22 -4.88 -0.26
C LEU A 13 16.85 -3.47 -0.75
N LEU A 14 15.57 -3.23 -1.07
CA LEU A 14 15.07 -1.90 -1.41
C LEU A 14 15.15 -0.94 -0.23
N ARG A 15 14.89 -1.39 1.00
CA ARG A 15 15.04 -0.55 2.21
C ARG A 15 16.50 -0.14 2.45
N LEU A 16 17.44 -1.06 2.24
CA LEU A 16 18.88 -0.80 2.39
C LEU A 16 19.39 0.26 1.41
N ILE A 17 18.72 0.41 0.26
CA ILE A 17 19.12 1.30 -0.83
C ILE A 17 18.04 2.37 -1.10
N ALA A 18 17.13 2.57 -0.14
CA ALA A 18 16.08 3.58 -0.25
C ALA A 18 16.70 4.99 -0.23
N PRO A 19 16.13 5.95 -0.98
CA PRO A 19 16.56 7.35 -0.90
C PRO A 19 16.50 7.88 0.54
N GLY A 20 17.55 8.62 0.92
CA GLY A 20 17.78 9.09 2.29
C GLY A 20 18.67 8.20 3.16
N THR A 21 19.02 6.99 2.71
CA THR A 21 20.07 6.19 3.36
C THR A 21 21.47 6.70 2.95
N PRO A 22 22.47 6.67 3.84
CA PRO A 22 23.85 7.04 3.48
C PRO A 22 24.40 6.18 2.32
N PHE A 23 24.01 4.92 2.25
CA PHE A 23 24.44 4.03 1.18
C PHE A 23 23.87 4.47 -0.17
N ARG A 24 22.56 4.74 -0.25
CA ARG A 24 21.93 5.27 -1.46
C ARG A 24 22.53 6.60 -1.89
N GLU A 25 22.79 7.51 -0.95
CA GLU A 25 23.44 8.79 -1.21
C GLU A 25 24.84 8.59 -1.83
N GLY A 26 25.63 7.68 -1.29
CA GLY A 26 26.94 7.35 -1.82
C GLY A 26 26.87 6.77 -3.25
N LEU A 27 25.93 5.86 -3.52
CA LEU A 27 25.71 5.32 -4.87
C LEU A 27 25.27 6.41 -5.86
N GLU A 28 24.38 7.31 -5.45
CA GLU A 28 23.93 8.45 -6.26
C GLU A 28 25.07 9.45 -6.53
N ASN A 29 25.95 9.72 -5.56
CA ASN A 29 27.12 10.57 -5.78
C ASN A 29 28.07 9.99 -6.84
N VAL A 30 28.32 8.67 -6.80
CA VAL A 30 29.11 7.97 -7.82
C VAL A 30 28.43 8.05 -9.19
N LEU A 31 27.11 7.83 -9.25
CA LEU A 31 26.34 7.89 -10.48
C LEU A 31 26.36 9.30 -11.10
N ARG A 32 26.10 10.34 -10.29
CA ARG A 32 26.08 11.76 -10.70
C ARG A 32 27.43 12.24 -11.23
N ALA A 33 28.53 11.75 -10.65
CA ALA A 33 29.88 12.04 -11.13
C ALA A 33 30.22 11.32 -12.46
N LYS A 34 29.30 10.51 -12.99
CA LYS A 34 29.50 9.65 -14.15
C LYS A 34 30.70 8.73 -13.94
N THR A 35 30.81 8.15 -12.75
CA THR A 35 31.84 7.16 -12.43
C THR A 35 31.19 5.77 -12.37
N GLY A 36 31.91 4.73 -12.82
CA GLY A 36 31.46 3.36 -12.65
C GLY A 36 31.94 2.80 -11.32
N ALA A 37 31.18 1.90 -10.70
CA ALA A 37 31.60 1.24 -9.48
C ALA A 37 31.09 -0.19 -9.41
N LEU A 38 31.84 -1.04 -8.71
CA LEU A 38 31.45 -2.40 -8.37
C LEU A 38 31.62 -2.55 -6.85
N LEU A 39 30.55 -2.89 -6.15
CA LEU A 39 30.55 -2.98 -4.69
C LEU A 39 30.04 -4.35 -4.26
N VAL A 40 30.67 -4.95 -3.25
CA VAL A 40 30.18 -6.15 -2.58
C VAL A 40 29.85 -5.79 -1.14
N VAL A 41 28.63 -6.11 -0.70
CA VAL A 41 28.15 -5.85 0.67
C VAL A 41 28.23 -7.15 1.47
N GLY A 42 29.10 -7.17 2.47
CA GLY A 42 29.38 -8.34 3.29
C GLY A 42 30.81 -8.83 3.10
N TYR A 43 31.37 -9.34 4.20
CA TYR A 43 32.68 -9.96 4.25
C TYR A 43 32.52 -11.39 4.74
N SER A 44 32.93 -12.34 3.91
CA SER A 44 32.93 -13.75 4.27
C SER A 44 34.10 -14.46 3.59
N PRO A 45 34.51 -15.66 4.06
CA PRO A 45 35.53 -16.46 3.40
C PRO A 45 35.26 -16.64 1.90
N GLU A 46 34.00 -16.90 1.52
CA GLU A 46 33.58 -17.08 0.13
C GLU A 46 33.77 -15.82 -0.71
N VAL A 47 33.59 -14.63 -0.12
CA VAL A 47 33.89 -13.35 -0.80
C VAL A 47 35.39 -13.17 -0.95
N MET A 48 36.19 -13.56 0.05
CA MET A 48 37.64 -13.41 -0.01
C MET A 48 38.30 -14.38 -0.99
N GLU A 49 37.69 -15.55 -1.26
CA GLU A 49 38.14 -16.46 -2.31
C GLU A 49 38.05 -15.86 -3.72
N VAL A 50 37.10 -14.94 -3.95
CA VAL A 50 36.94 -14.26 -5.26
C VAL A 50 37.63 -12.90 -5.31
N VAL A 51 38.19 -12.41 -4.21
CA VAL A 51 38.87 -11.11 -4.13
C VAL A 51 40.37 -11.30 -4.32
N ASP A 52 40.93 -10.60 -5.31
CA ASP A 52 42.36 -10.53 -5.55
C ASP A 52 42.88 -9.09 -5.44
N GLY A 53 44.05 -8.94 -4.82
CA GLY A 53 44.71 -7.65 -4.61
C GLY A 53 43.90 -6.60 -3.84
N GLY A 54 44.12 -5.33 -4.18
CA GLY A 54 43.51 -4.16 -3.54
C GLY A 54 44.15 -3.72 -2.22
N PHE A 55 43.55 -2.71 -1.60
CA PHE A 55 44.02 -2.12 -0.34
C PHE A 55 43.03 -2.39 0.79
N SER A 56 43.55 -2.81 1.95
CA SER A 56 42.78 -2.81 3.19
C SER A 56 42.61 -1.37 3.67
N ILE A 57 41.37 -0.88 3.71
CA ILE A 57 41.03 0.48 4.13
C ILE A 57 40.57 0.46 5.59
N ASN A 58 39.59 -0.41 5.88
CA ASN A 58 38.95 -0.57 7.19
C ASN A 58 38.53 0.76 7.87
N CYS A 59 37.91 1.67 7.11
CA CYS A 59 37.40 2.94 7.64
C CYS A 59 35.89 2.89 7.87
N ASP A 60 35.36 3.85 8.63
CA ASP A 60 33.92 4.03 8.77
C ASP A 60 33.29 4.44 7.43
N PHE A 61 32.08 3.98 7.18
CA PHE A 61 31.36 4.29 5.97
C PHE A 61 30.89 5.75 5.99
N SER A 62 31.16 6.47 4.90
CA SER A 62 30.48 7.71 4.58
C SER A 62 30.19 7.77 3.08
N PRO A 63 29.10 8.47 2.66
CA PRO A 63 28.80 8.67 1.24
C PRO A 63 29.98 9.26 0.46
N ASN A 64 30.71 10.19 1.10
CA ASN A 64 31.87 10.86 0.52
C ASN A 64 33.05 9.90 0.35
N TYR A 65 33.34 9.04 1.34
CA TYR A 65 34.42 8.07 1.23
C TYR A 65 34.13 7.03 0.15
N LEU A 66 32.89 6.57 0.07
CA LEU A 66 32.50 5.67 -1.01
C LEU A 66 32.70 6.33 -2.38
N TYR A 67 32.27 7.58 -2.52
CA TYR A 67 32.44 8.35 -3.75
C TYR A 67 33.91 8.51 -4.15
N GLU A 68 34.79 8.89 -3.21
CA GLU A 68 36.21 9.07 -3.47
C GLU A 68 36.91 7.75 -3.86
N LEU A 69 36.63 6.67 -3.12
CA LEU A 69 37.21 5.35 -3.40
C LEU A 69 36.70 4.76 -4.72
N ALA A 70 35.47 5.07 -5.12
CA ALA A 70 34.90 4.62 -6.40
C ALA A 70 35.57 5.25 -7.63
N LYS A 71 36.41 6.28 -7.46
CA LYS A 71 37.24 6.83 -8.55
C LYS A 71 38.38 5.89 -8.93
N MET A 72 38.76 4.98 -8.04
CA MET A 72 39.73 3.94 -8.34
C MET A 72 39.08 2.84 -9.20
N ASP A 73 39.87 2.16 -10.01
CA ASP A 73 39.41 0.96 -10.73
C ASP A 73 39.16 -0.21 -9.76
N GLY A 74 38.43 -1.23 -10.22
CA GLY A 74 38.16 -2.44 -9.44
C GLY A 74 36.88 -2.37 -8.61
N ALA A 75 36.85 -3.10 -7.51
CA ALA A 75 35.71 -3.26 -6.62
C ALA A 75 36.00 -2.78 -5.20
N ILE A 76 34.93 -2.44 -4.50
CA ILE A 76 34.91 -2.01 -3.10
C ILE A 76 34.17 -3.07 -2.28
N ILE A 77 34.75 -3.49 -1.16
CA ILE A 77 34.12 -4.45 -0.24
C ILE A 77 33.67 -3.71 1.02
N LEU A 78 32.38 -3.82 1.35
CA LEU A 78 31.74 -3.19 2.49
C LEU A 78 31.41 -4.22 3.57
N SER A 79 31.29 -3.77 4.82
CA SER A 79 30.73 -4.62 5.88
C SER A 79 29.25 -4.93 5.62
N GLU A 80 28.76 -6.02 6.19
CA GLU A 80 27.37 -6.48 6.01
C GLU A 80 26.34 -5.48 6.58
N ASP A 81 26.72 -4.75 7.63
CA ASP A 81 25.92 -3.69 8.24
C ASP A 81 26.10 -2.30 7.58
N LEU A 82 26.88 -2.23 6.48
CA LEU A 82 27.23 -1.01 5.76
C LEU A 82 27.91 0.08 6.60
N LYS A 83 28.44 -0.25 7.78
CA LYS A 83 29.11 0.73 8.63
C LYS A 83 30.58 0.95 8.29
N ARG A 84 31.21 0.06 7.52
CA ARG A 84 32.64 0.15 7.19
C ARG A 84 32.94 -0.15 5.73
N ILE A 85 33.94 0.53 5.20
CA ILE A 85 34.57 0.21 3.92
C ILE A 85 35.83 -0.59 4.23
N LEU A 86 35.83 -1.88 3.85
CA LEU A 86 36.87 -2.83 4.24
C LEU A 86 38.02 -2.84 3.24
N TYR A 87 37.71 -2.92 1.96
CA TYR A 87 38.69 -2.94 0.88
C TYR A 87 38.27 -2.05 -0.29
N ALA A 88 39.25 -1.52 -1.01
CA ALA A 88 39.04 -0.81 -2.27
C ALA A 88 40.09 -1.23 -3.29
N ASN A 89 39.84 -0.94 -4.58
CA ASN A 89 40.70 -1.31 -5.69
C ASN A 89 40.96 -2.82 -5.82
N THR A 90 39.99 -3.64 -5.41
CA THR A 90 40.09 -5.10 -5.51
C THR A 90 39.70 -5.59 -6.90
N GLN A 91 40.25 -6.71 -7.34
CA GLN A 91 39.79 -7.40 -8.53
C GLN A 91 38.91 -8.59 -8.13
N LEU A 92 37.69 -8.66 -8.68
CA LEU A 92 36.79 -9.80 -8.44
C LEU A 92 36.95 -10.85 -9.53
N ILE A 93 37.29 -12.08 -9.13
CA ILE A 93 37.54 -13.23 -9.99
C ILE A 93 36.57 -14.37 -9.61
N PRO A 94 35.29 -14.27 -10.00
CA PRO A 94 34.32 -15.34 -9.77
C PRO A 94 34.54 -16.51 -10.74
N ASP A 95 33.95 -17.67 -10.44
CA ASP A 95 33.99 -18.83 -11.33
C ASP A 95 33.38 -18.51 -12.71
N SER A 96 34.19 -18.74 -13.74
CA SER A 96 33.84 -18.51 -15.14
C SER A 96 32.73 -19.44 -15.66
N SER A 97 32.53 -20.59 -15.01
CA SER A 97 31.49 -21.58 -15.34
C SER A 97 30.07 -21.08 -15.00
N ILE A 98 29.95 -20.11 -14.09
CA ILE A 98 28.67 -19.54 -13.69
C ILE A 98 28.06 -18.75 -14.86
N SER A 99 26.83 -19.11 -15.22
CA SER A 99 26.08 -18.45 -16.29
C SER A 99 25.73 -17.01 -15.93
N SER A 100 25.81 -16.13 -16.93
CA SER A 100 25.45 -14.72 -16.79
C SER A 100 24.71 -14.27 -18.05
N SER A 101 23.62 -13.52 -17.86
CA SER A 101 22.86 -12.92 -18.97
C SER A 101 23.30 -11.48 -19.29
N GLU A 102 24.24 -10.94 -18.51
CA GLU A 102 24.75 -9.58 -18.65
C GLU A 102 25.75 -9.44 -19.80
N THR A 103 25.79 -8.25 -20.40
CA THR A 103 26.62 -7.95 -21.59
C THR A 103 27.91 -7.20 -21.26
N GLY A 104 27.96 -6.47 -20.13
CA GLY A 104 29.14 -5.73 -19.70
C GLY A 104 30.00 -6.51 -18.71
N ILE A 105 31.33 -6.44 -18.81
CA ILE A 105 32.27 -7.18 -17.95
C ILE A 105 31.94 -6.95 -16.46
N ARG A 106 31.74 -5.68 -16.05
CA ARG A 106 31.39 -5.33 -14.67
C ARG A 106 30.07 -5.97 -14.20
N HIS A 107 29.04 -5.94 -15.06
CA HIS A 107 27.73 -6.52 -14.75
C HIS A 107 27.79 -8.05 -14.71
N ARG A 108 28.55 -8.68 -15.60
CA ARG A 108 28.81 -10.14 -15.60
C ARG A 108 29.53 -10.57 -14.34
N THR A 109 30.57 -9.84 -13.95
CA THR A 109 31.28 -10.09 -12.69
C THR A 109 30.34 -9.91 -11.51
N ALA A 110 29.53 -8.84 -11.48
CA ALA A 110 28.57 -8.60 -10.41
C ALA A 110 27.56 -9.75 -10.25
N GLU A 111 26.93 -10.19 -11.35
CA GLU A 111 25.97 -11.28 -11.35
C GLU A 111 26.60 -12.59 -10.88
N ARG A 112 27.82 -12.91 -11.35
CA ARG A 112 28.52 -14.14 -10.97
C ARG A 112 28.95 -14.16 -9.51
N VAL A 113 29.52 -13.06 -9.02
CA VAL A 113 29.90 -12.92 -7.61
C VAL A 113 28.67 -13.05 -6.72
N ALA A 114 27.54 -12.41 -7.09
CA ALA A 114 26.30 -12.52 -6.33
C ALA A 114 25.74 -13.95 -6.31
N LYS A 115 25.79 -14.68 -7.43
CA LYS A 115 25.39 -16.10 -7.50
C LYS A 115 26.30 -17.01 -6.69
N GLN A 116 27.61 -16.77 -6.72
CA GLN A 116 28.61 -17.61 -6.06
C GLN A 116 28.62 -17.41 -4.54
N THR A 117 28.55 -16.16 -4.09
CA THR A 117 28.71 -15.80 -2.66
C THR A 117 27.37 -15.65 -1.94
N GLY A 118 26.26 -15.50 -2.67
CA GLY A 118 24.96 -15.15 -2.11
C GLY A 118 24.87 -13.73 -1.53
N LYS A 119 25.97 -12.95 -1.56
CA LYS A 119 26.03 -11.58 -1.05
C LYS A 119 25.45 -10.58 -2.05
N LEU A 120 25.09 -9.41 -1.54
CA LEU A 120 24.62 -8.29 -2.37
C LEU A 120 25.81 -7.68 -3.12
N VAL A 121 25.68 -7.61 -4.44
CA VAL A 121 26.65 -6.95 -5.32
C VAL A 121 25.96 -5.83 -6.10
N VAL A 122 26.55 -4.64 -6.05
CA VAL A 122 26.03 -3.43 -6.71
C VAL A 122 26.96 -3.05 -7.86
N SER A 123 26.39 -2.88 -9.05
CA SER A 123 27.12 -2.40 -10.23
C SER A 123 26.54 -1.08 -10.70
N ILE A 124 27.39 -0.06 -10.81
CA ILE A 124 27.05 1.25 -11.36
C ILE A 124 27.63 1.35 -12.77
N SER A 125 26.75 1.56 -13.74
CA SER A 125 27.11 1.74 -15.14
C SER A 125 27.23 3.21 -15.48
N GLN A 126 28.46 3.69 -15.67
CA GLN A 126 28.74 5.04 -16.13
C GLN A 126 28.02 5.38 -17.45
N ARG A 127 28.03 4.46 -18.42
CA ARG A 127 27.45 4.72 -19.76
C ARG A 127 25.92 4.74 -19.76
N ARG A 128 25.30 3.84 -18.99
CA ARG A 128 23.84 3.68 -18.95
C ARG A 128 23.18 4.52 -17.85
N ASN A 129 23.97 5.19 -17.02
CA ASN A 129 23.49 5.95 -15.87
C ASN A 129 22.52 5.14 -15.00
N ILE A 130 22.85 3.89 -14.72
CA ILE A 130 21.97 2.96 -13.99
C ILE A 130 22.75 2.24 -12.89
N ILE A 131 22.08 2.05 -11.76
CA ILE A 131 22.56 1.22 -10.65
C ILE A 131 21.79 -0.11 -10.71
N THR A 132 22.53 -1.22 -10.73
CA THR A 132 21.95 -2.57 -10.77
C THR A 132 22.44 -3.37 -9.57
N LEU A 133 21.50 -4.05 -8.93
CA LEU A 133 21.66 -4.84 -7.72
C LEU A 133 21.53 -6.31 -8.08
N TYR A 134 22.42 -7.12 -7.53
CA TYR A 134 22.43 -8.56 -7.68
C TYR A 134 22.55 -9.24 -6.31
N GLN A 135 21.74 -10.26 -6.06
CA GLN A 135 21.86 -11.08 -4.85
C GLN A 135 21.38 -12.50 -5.15
N GLY A 136 22.28 -13.48 -5.14
CA GLY A 136 21.97 -14.81 -5.66
C GLY A 136 21.51 -14.74 -7.12
N THR A 137 20.30 -15.23 -7.40
CA THR A 137 19.68 -15.14 -8.74
C THR A 137 18.88 -13.86 -8.98
N LEU A 138 18.73 -13.02 -7.95
CA LEU A 138 17.96 -11.78 -8.04
C LEU A 138 18.73 -10.73 -8.82
N ARG A 139 18.02 -9.99 -9.68
CA ARG A 139 18.53 -8.85 -10.44
C ARG A 139 17.51 -7.72 -10.39
N TYR A 140 17.94 -6.56 -9.93
CA TYR A 140 17.08 -5.37 -9.87
C TYR A 140 17.82 -4.13 -10.34
N SER A 141 17.25 -3.40 -11.30
CA SER A 141 17.76 -2.10 -11.71
C SER A 141 17.01 -0.99 -10.97
N LEU A 142 17.73 -0.16 -10.23
CA LEU A 142 17.13 0.98 -9.55
C LEU A 142 16.62 1.98 -10.58
N LYS A 143 15.37 2.42 -10.39
CA LYS A 143 14.78 3.49 -11.18
C LYS A 143 15.28 4.83 -10.65
N GLU A 144 15.33 5.82 -11.53
CA GLU A 144 15.60 7.20 -11.13
C GLU A 144 14.50 7.72 -10.20
N ILE A 145 14.90 8.45 -9.14
CA ILE A 145 13.98 9.00 -8.14
C ILE A 145 12.91 9.86 -8.83
N GLY A 146 13.30 10.69 -9.80
CA GLY A 146 12.39 11.54 -10.56
C GLY A 146 11.29 10.76 -11.28
N VAL A 147 11.62 9.60 -11.88
CA VAL A 147 10.65 8.74 -12.56
C VAL A 147 9.63 8.16 -11.58
N ILE A 148 10.09 7.73 -10.39
CA ILE A 148 9.20 7.20 -9.35
C ILE A 148 8.30 8.33 -8.82
N LEU A 149 8.85 9.52 -8.58
CA LEU A 149 8.08 10.70 -8.14
C LEU A 149 7.01 11.09 -9.17
N THR A 150 7.32 11.10 -10.46
CA THR A 150 6.32 11.41 -11.51
C THR A 150 5.17 10.41 -11.49
N LYS A 151 5.47 9.10 -11.38
CA LYS A 151 4.43 8.05 -11.30
C LYS A 151 3.60 8.17 -10.02
N ALA A 152 4.24 8.44 -8.88
CA ALA A 152 3.57 8.65 -7.61
C ALA A 152 2.58 9.82 -7.69
N ASN A 153 2.99 10.95 -8.27
CA ASN A 153 2.10 12.11 -8.47
C ASN A 153 0.92 11.79 -9.40
N GLN A 154 1.13 11.03 -10.48
CA GLN A 154 0.04 10.59 -11.36
C GLN A 154 -0.94 9.67 -10.63
N ALA A 155 -0.45 8.78 -9.78
CA ALA A 155 -1.27 7.91 -8.95
C ALA A 155 -2.09 8.72 -7.91
N ILE A 156 -1.51 9.75 -7.29
CA ILE A 156 -2.23 10.68 -6.40
C ILE A 156 -3.37 11.39 -7.14
N GLN A 157 -3.13 11.94 -8.32
CA GLN A 157 -4.19 12.57 -9.13
C GLN A 157 -5.30 11.60 -9.52
N THR A 158 -4.96 10.32 -9.69
CA THR A 158 -5.93 9.26 -9.98
C THR A 158 -6.74 8.92 -8.72
N LEU A 159 -6.08 8.84 -7.56
CA LEU A 159 -6.72 8.66 -6.26
C LEU A 159 -7.71 9.79 -5.95
N GLU A 160 -7.35 11.05 -6.21
CA GLU A 160 -8.25 12.21 -6.06
C GLU A 160 -9.54 12.04 -6.87
N LYS A 161 -9.42 11.67 -8.15
CA LYS A 161 -10.58 11.44 -9.03
C LYS A 161 -11.46 10.29 -8.55
N TYR A 162 -10.85 9.17 -8.17
CA TYR A 162 -11.60 8.02 -7.67
C TYR A 162 -12.26 8.32 -6.32
N LYS A 163 -11.58 9.06 -5.44
CA LYS A 163 -12.16 9.49 -4.17
C LYS A 163 -13.34 10.42 -4.37
N ALA A 164 -13.25 11.38 -5.31
CA ALA A 164 -14.38 12.26 -5.62
C ALA A 164 -15.61 11.48 -6.10
N VAL A 165 -15.42 10.51 -7.01
CA VAL A 165 -16.50 9.63 -7.48
C VAL A 165 -17.07 8.78 -6.34
N LEU A 166 -16.21 8.19 -5.50
CA LEU A 166 -16.63 7.41 -4.34
C LEU A 166 -17.45 8.25 -3.35
N THR A 167 -17.00 9.48 -3.06
CA THR A 167 -17.72 10.40 -2.17
C THR A 167 -19.12 10.67 -2.72
N GLN A 168 -19.25 10.95 -4.02
CA GLN A 168 -20.57 11.15 -4.63
C GLN A 168 -21.44 9.88 -4.55
N SER A 169 -20.88 8.71 -4.82
CA SER A 169 -21.59 7.43 -4.71
C SER A 169 -22.07 7.15 -3.28
N LEU A 170 -21.27 7.50 -2.27
CA LEU A 170 -21.65 7.38 -0.85
C LEU A 170 -22.72 8.40 -0.45
N THR A 171 -22.69 9.61 -0.99
CA THR A 171 -23.75 10.61 -0.79
C THR A 171 -25.07 10.11 -1.37
N ASN A 172 -25.05 9.61 -2.61
CA ASN A 172 -26.23 9.06 -3.27
C ASN A 172 -26.79 7.86 -2.49
N LEU A 173 -25.94 6.91 -2.09
CA LEU A 173 -26.36 5.78 -1.26
C LEU A 173 -26.97 6.25 0.06
N SER A 174 -26.40 7.26 0.72
CA SER A 174 -26.97 7.81 1.95
C SER A 174 -28.37 8.37 1.74
N ALA A 175 -28.63 9.04 0.60
CA ALA A 175 -29.96 9.51 0.27
C ALA A 175 -30.94 8.34 0.07
N SER A 176 -30.54 7.33 -0.71
CA SER A 176 -31.33 6.11 -0.93
C SER A 176 -31.62 5.36 0.38
N GLU A 177 -30.68 5.37 1.34
CA GLU A 177 -30.86 4.78 2.67
C GLU A 177 -31.95 5.48 3.49
N PHE A 178 -32.03 6.82 3.44
CA PHE A 178 -33.07 7.58 4.12
C PHE A 178 -34.43 7.53 3.39
N GLU A 179 -34.41 7.32 2.07
CA GLU A 179 -35.62 7.17 1.24
C GLU A 179 -36.16 5.72 1.23
N GLU A 180 -35.43 4.77 1.81
CA GLU A 180 -35.74 3.33 1.82
C GLU A 180 -35.80 2.72 0.40
N LEU A 181 -34.96 3.22 -0.50
CA LEU A 181 -34.90 2.86 -1.93
C LEU A 181 -33.57 2.20 -2.35
N VAL A 182 -32.73 1.81 -1.39
CA VAL A 182 -31.44 1.19 -1.71
C VAL A 182 -31.65 -0.12 -2.42
N THR A 183 -30.87 -0.38 -3.47
CA THR A 183 -30.85 -1.67 -4.17
C THR A 183 -29.47 -2.31 -4.06
N ILE A 184 -29.41 -3.65 -4.16
CA ILE A 184 -28.12 -4.38 -4.16
C ILE A 184 -27.17 -3.90 -5.28
N PRO A 185 -27.62 -3.64 -6.52
CA PRO A 185 -26.76 -3.07 -7.55
C PRO A 185 -26.13 -1.72 -7.17
N GLU A 186 -26.86 -0.85 -6.46
CA GLU A 186 -26.35 0.43 -5.97
C GLU A 186 -25.24 0.22 -4.92
N VAL A 187 -25.47 -0.67 -3.95
CA VAL A 187 -24.47 -1.04 -2.93
C VAL A 187 -23.21 -1.59 -3.58
N VAL A 188 -23.38 -2.52 -4.54
CA VAL A 188 -22.28 -3.10 -5.29
C VAL A 188 -21.47 -2.03 -6.02
N ASN A 189 -22.12 -1.03 -6.62
CA ASN A 189 -21.44 0.08 -7.27
C ASN A 189 -20.53 0.84 -6.29
N VAL A 190 -21.03 1.17 -5.10
CA VAL A 190 -20.24 1.86 -4.06
C VAL A 190 -19.05 0.99 -3.60
N ILE A 191 -19.26 -0.31 -3.46
CA ILE A 191 -18.18 -1.26 -3.10
C ILE A 191 -17.11 -1.32 -4.20
N GLN A 192 -17.49 -1.32 -5.48
CA GLN A 192 -16.54 -1.26 -6.59
C GLN A 192 -15.69 0.01 -6.53
N ARG A 193 -16.31 1.17 -6.32
CA ARG A 193 -15.59 2.46 -6.18
C ARG A 193 -14.65 2.45 -4.98
N THR A 194 -15.08 1.87 -3.88
CA THR A 194 -14.28 1.71 -2.66
C THR A 194 -13.03 0.88 -2.94
N GLU A 195 -13.20 -0.29 -3.57
CA GLU A 195 -12.07 -1.17 -3.90
C GLU A 195 -11.10 -0.53 -4.91
N MET A 196 -11.60 0.22 -5.91
CA MET A 196 -10.75 0.99 -6.82
C MET A 196 -9.84 1.99 -6.07
N VAL A 197 -10.39 2.70 -5.07
CA VAL A 197 -9.61 3.60 -4.20
C VAL A 197 -8.54 2.82 -3.42
N MET A 198 -8.89 1.66 -2.85
CA MET A 198 -7.95 0.82 -2.09
C MET A 198 -6.81 0.24 -2.93
N ARG A 199 -7.08 -0.08 -4.20
CA ARG A 199 -6.04 -0.54 -5.15
C ARG A 199 -5.03 0.54 -5.45
N ILE A 200 -5.49 1.76 -5.78
CA ILE A 200 -4.59 2.89 -6.03
C ILE A 200 -3.80 3.27 -4.78
N LYS A 201 -4.42 3.26 -3.58
CA LYS A 201 -3.71 3.43 -2.31
C LYS A 201 -2.55 2.42 -2.17
N THR A 202 -2.81 1.15 -2.48
CA THR A 202 -1.81 0.09 -2.39
C THR A 202 -0.67 0.30 -3.38
N GLU A 203 -0.96 0.77 -4.59
CA GLU A 203 0.05 1.13 -5.58
C GLU A 203 0.92 2.31 -5.10
N ILE A 204 0.31 3.37 -4.58
CA ILE A 204 1.01 4.53 -4.03
C ILE A 204 1.94 4.15 -2.89
N LYS A 205 1.51 3.25 -1.99
CA LYS A 205 2.37 2.71 -0.91
C LYS A 205 3.65 2.08 -1.45
N ARG A 206 3.60 1.39 -2.59
CA ARG A 206 4.80 0.83 -3.22
C ARG A 206 5.75 1.93 -3.68
N TYR A 207 5.23 3.00 -4.30
CA TYR A 207 6.05 4.15 -4.67
C TYR A 207 6.67 4.83 -3.46
N ILE A 208 5.92 5.01 -2.36
CA ILE A 208 6.45 5.59 -1.11
C ILE A 208 7.60 4.74 -0.56
N HIS A 209 7.46 3.41 -0.57
CA HIS A 209 8.52 2.51 -0.14
C HIS A 209 9.77 2.60 -1.03
N GLU A 210 9.62 2.69 -2.35
CA GLU A 210 10.75 2.90 -3.27
C GLU A 210 11.40 4.29 -3.10
N LEU A 211 10.63 5.30 -2.71
CA LEU A 211 11.10 6.69 -2.52
C LEU A 211 11.78 6.94 -1.17
N GLY A 212 11.59 6.08 -0.16
CA GLY A 212 12.18 6.29 1.17
C GLY A 212 11.83 7.67 1.74
N ASN A 213 12.84 8.43 2.17
CA ASN A 213 12.64 9.77 2.74
C ASN A 213 12.02 10.77 1.74
N GLU A 214 12.29 10.62 0.44
CA GLU A 214 11.73 11.48 -0.62
C GLU A 214 10.21 11.24 -0.82
N GLY A 215 9.66 10.15 -0.28
CA GLY A 215 8.25 9.80 -0.38
C GLY A 215 7.35 10.50 0.63
N ARG A 216 7.91 11.31 1.55
CA ARG A 216 7.18 11.90 2.68
C ARG A 216 5.94 12.69 2.26
N LEU A 217 6.08 13.58 1.27
CA LEU A 217 4.95 14.41 0.79
C LEU A 217 3.85 13.56 0.15
N ILE A 218 4.24 12.56 -0.66
CA ILE A 218 3.30 11.61 -1.27
C ILE A 218 2.53 10.82 -0.19
N SER A 219 3.21 10.39 0.88
CA SER A 219 2.56 9.70 2.00
C SER A 219 1.51 10.57 2.67
N MET A 220 1.85 11.82 2.98
CA MET A 220 0.93 12.77 3.61
C MET A 220 -0.30 13.02 2.72
N GLN A 221 -0.10 13.24 1.42
CA GLN A 221 -1.21 13.46 0.47
C GLN A 221 -2.10 12.22 0.35
N MET A 222 -1.51 11.02 0.26
CA MET A 222 -2.27 9.77 0.21
C MET A 222 -3.09 9.56 1.48
N GLU A 223 -2.50 9.79 2.65
CA GLU A 223 -3.16 9.64 3.96
C GLU A 223 -4.33 10.62 4.10
N GLU A 224 -4.15 11.87 3.69
CA GLU A 224 -5.20 12.90 3.68
C GLU A 224 -6.37 12.51 2.76
N LEU A 225 -6.08 12.08 1.53
CA LEU A 225 -7.10 11.69 0.55
C LEU A 225 -7.88 10.44 0.95
N VAL A 226 -7.19 9.45 1.53
CA VAL A 226 -7.85 8.23 1.99
C VAL A 226 -8.67 8.50 3.24
N GLY A 227 -8.14 9.26 4.21
CA GLY A 227 -8.84 9.63 5.43
C GLY A 227 -9.56 8.46 6.08
N THR A 228 -10.87 8.60 6.29
CA THR A 228 -11.78 7.62 6.91
C THR A 228 -12.33 6.55 5.95
N THR A 229 -11.87 6.50 4.70
CA THR A 229 -12.47 5.61 3.68
C THR A 229 -12.40 4.12 4.06
N GLU A 230 -11.35 3.67 4.74
CA GLU A 230 -11.24 2.27 5.19
C GLU A 230 -12.28 1.94 6.28
N GLU A 231 -12.56 2.89 7.16
CA GLU A 231 -13.59 2.75 8.20
C GLU A 231 -14.99 2.79 7.59
N GLU A 232 -15.26 3.73 6.68
CA GLU A 232 -16.54 3.78 5.97
C GLU A 232 -16.80 2.52 5.13
N ALA A 233 -15.75 1.97 4.50
CA ALA A 233 -15.84 0.70 3.78
C ALA A 233 -16.23 -0.46 4.72
N TRP A 234 -15.60 -0.54 5.89
CA TRP A 234 -15.91 -1.55 6.90
C TRP A 234 -17.38 -1.48 7.33
N LEU A 235 -17.89 -0.28 7.62
CA LEU A 235 -19.27 -0.06 8.03
C LEU A 235 -20.27 -0.35 6.90
N LEU A 236 -19.93 0.01 5.66
CA LEU A 236 -20.72 -0.35 4.48
C LEU A 236 -20.87 -1.88 4.36
N TYR A 237 -19.80 -2.64 4.57
CA TYR A 237 -19.88 -4.09 4.54
C TYR A 237 -20.72 -4.64 5.70
N LYS A 238 -20.60 -4.08 6.91
CA LYS A 238 -21.48 -4.46 8.03
C LYS A 238 -22.95 -4.20 7.74
N ASP A 239 -23.27 -3.10 7.07
CA ASP A 239 -24.65 -2.75 6.77
C ASP A 239 -25.30 -3.68 5.76
N TYR A 240 -24.55 -4.17 4.77
CA TYR A 240 -25.14 -4.89 3.64
C TYR A 240 -24.71 -6.34 3.46
N ALA A 241 -23.66 -6.83 4.12
CA ALA A 241 -23.33 -8.25 4.07
C ALA A 241 -24.44 -9.08 4.73
N ARG A 242 -24.70 -10.29 4.22
CA ARG A 242 -25.67 -11.21 4.85
C ARG A 242 -25.28 -11.57 6.28
N ASP A 243 -23.99 -11.66 6.54
CA ASP A 243 -23.37 -11.90 7.83
C ASP A 243 -22.41 -10.75 8.12
N ASP A 244 -22.70 -10.00 9.18
CA ASP A 244 -21.99 -8.80 9.62
C ASP A 244 -20.92 -9.07 10.68
N SER A 245 -20.63 -10.35 10.96
CA SER A 245 -19.53 -10.74 11.84
C SER A 245 -18.19 -10.22 11.29
N ASP A 246 -17.33 -9.77 12.20
CA ASP A 246 -16.03 -9.19 11.86
C ASP A 246 -15.17 -10.14 11.00
N ASP A 247 -15.27 -11.46 11.22
CA ASP A 247 -14.56 -12.46 10.44
C ASP A 247 -15.08 -12.53 9.01
N LYS A 248 -16.41 -12.49 8.81
CA LYS A 248 -17.00 -12.43 7.48
C LYS A 248 -16.62 -11.16 6.74
N ILE A 249 -16.62 -10.01 7.42
CA ILE A 249 -16.21 -8.74 6.80
C ILE A 249 -14.74 -8.79 6.36
N ARG A 250 -13.85 -9.38 7.18
CA ARG A 250 -12.45 -9.61 6.77
C ARG A 250 -12.33 -10.51 5.55
N GLU A 251 -13.12 -11.59 5.48
CA GLU A 251 -13.17 -12.45 4.30
C GLU A 251 -13.60 -11.70 3.04
N ILE A 252 -14.62 -10.84 3.13
CA ILE A 252 -15.09 -10.01 2.03
C ILE A 252 -13.96 -9.09 1.54
N ILE A 253 -13.30 -8.39 2.46
CA ILE A 253 -12.18 -7.49 2.12
C ILE A 253 -11.04 -8.25 1.43
N VAL A 254 -10.69 -9.43 1.93
CA VAL A 254 -9.66 -10.28 1.31
C VAL A 254 -10.12 -10.78 -0.06
N GLY A 255 -11.40 -11.12 -0.22
CA GLY A 255 -12.01 -11.52 -1.48
C GLY A 255 -11.93 -10.42 -2.53
N LEU A 256 -12.33 -9.20 -2.19
CA LEU A 256 -12.30 -8.03 -3.08
C LEU A 256 -10.88 -7.71 -3.58
N LYS A 257 -9.88 -7.80 -2.69
CA LYS A 257 -8.46 -7.60 -3.05
C LYS A 257 -7.91 -8.64 -4.02
N ARG A 258 -8.54 -9.83 -4.10
CA ARG A 258 -8.09 -10.92 -4.97
C ARG A 258 -8.71 -10.88 -6.37
N LEU A 259 -9.82 -10.18 -6.54
CA LEU A 259 -10.47 -10.06 -7.86
C LEU A 259 -9.51 -9.39 -8.85
N SER A 260 -9.52 -9.84 -10.10
CA SER A 260 -8.96 -9.06 -11.20
C SER A 260 -9.77 -7.78 -11.45
N ASP A 261 -9.25 -6.87 -12.27
CA ASP A 261 -9.97 -5.63 -12.61
C ASP A 261 -11.29 -5.93 -13.36
N ASP A 262 -11.31 -6.94 -14.23
CA ASP A 262 -12.51 -7.37 -14.95
C ASP A 262 -13.55 -8.01 -14.01
N GLU A 263 -13.11 -8.90 -13.11
CA GLU A 263 -14.00 -9.52 -12.13
C GLU A 263 -14.57 -8.51 -11.13
N LEU A 264 -13.82 -7.46 -10.79
CA LEU A 264 -14.31 -6.39 -9.93
C LEU A 264 -15.48 -5.64 -10.57
N LEU A 265 -15.45 -5.44 -11.89
CA LEU A 265 -16.51 -4.74 -12.63
C LEU A 265 -17.79 -5.59 -12.77
N ASP A 266 -17.68 -6.91 -12.65
CA ASP A 266 -18.84 -7.80 -12.68
C ASP A 266 -19.52 -7.91 -11.30
N ALA A 267 -20.72 -7.34 -11.20
CA ALA A 267 -21.53 -7.32 -9.99
C ALA A 267 -21.75 -8.71 -9.36
N HIS A 268 -21.81 -9.78 -10.16
CA HIS A 268 -22.05 -11.14 -9.66
C HIS A 268 -20.94 -11.64 -8.73
N HIS A 269 -19.71 -11.18 -8.90
CA HIS A 269 -18.60 -11.55 -8.00
C HIS A 269 -18.79 -10.91 -6.62
N ILE A 270 -19.16 -9.63 -6.59
CA ILE A 270 -19.33 -8.88 -5.35
C ILE A 270 -20.56 -9.34 -4.58
N VAL A 271 -21.68 -9.56 -5.27
CA VAL A 271 -22.92 -10.08 -4.68
C VAL A 271 -22.68 -11.43 -3.97
N ARG A 272 -21.92 -12.34 -4.61
CA ARG A 272 -21.54 -13.61 -3.99
C ARG A 272 -20.65 -13.44 -2.77
N LEU A 273 -19.69 -12.51 -2.80
CA LEU A 273 -18.85 -12.21 -1.64
C LEU A 273 -19.67 -11.71 -0.45
N LEU A 274 -20.67 -10.85 -0.71
CA LEU A 274 -21.60 -10.35 0.30
C LEU A 274 -22.58 -11.42 0.84
N GLY A 275 -22.60 -12.62 0.25
CA GLY A 275 -23.45 -13.75 0.67
C GLY A 275 -24.83 -13.79 0.00
N TYR A 276 -25.07 -13.01 -1.05
CA TYR A 276 -26.33 -13.00 -1.78
C TYR A 276 -26.33 -14.00 -2.95
N PRO A 277 -27.52 -14.47 -3.38
CA PRO A 277 -27.64 -15.24 -4.61
C PRO A 277 -27.29 -14.37 -5.82
N SER A 278 -26.77 -14.99 -6.88
CA SER A 278 -26.37 -14.27 -8.10
C SER A 278 -27.48 -13.43 -8.74
N SER A 279 -28.75 -13.82 -8.57
CA SER A 279 -29.91 -13.07 -9.05
C SER A 279 -30.06 -11.68 -8.41
N ALA A 280 -29.46 -11.44 -7.24
CA ALA A 280 -29.50 -10.14 -6.58
C ALA A 280 -28.66 -9.09 -7.31
N ALA A 281 -27.76 -9.48 -8.22
CA ALA A 281 -26.94 -8.55 -9.01
C ALA A 281 -27.76 -7.69 -9.99
N THR A 282 -29.00 -8.11 -10.29
CA THR A 282 -29.94 -7.38 -11.16
C THR A 282 -31.29 -7.15 -10.48
N SER A 283 -31.37 -7.35 -9.17
CA SER A 283 -32.62 -7.14 -8.43
C SER A 283 -32.87 -5.65 -8.25
N GLU A 284 -34.13 -5.25 -8.45
CA GLU A 284 -34.63 -3.90 -8.17
C GLU A 284 -35.34 -3.85 -6.80
N ASP A 285 -35.29 -4.94 -6.03
CA ASP A 285 -35.90 -5.01 -4.71
C ASP A 285 -35.12 -4.11 -3.74
N SER A 286 -35.86 -3.38 -2.90
CA SER A 286 -35.27 -2.54 -1.86
C SER A 286 -34.63 -3.41 -0.77
N VAL A 287 -33.47 -2.96 -0.27
CA VAL A 287 -32.75 -3.55 0.86
C VAL A 287 -32.48 -2.49 1.92
N ALA A 288 -32.84 -2.76 3.17
CA ALA A 288 -32.55 -1.85 4.27
C ALA A 288 -31.14 -2.10 4.84
N PRO A 289 -30.32 -1.06 5.09
CA PRO A 289 -29.08 -1.22 5.85
C PRO A 289 -29.38 -1.49 7.33
N ARG A 290 -28.43 -2.11 8.03
CA ARG A 290 -28.48 -2.25 9.49
C ARG A 290 -28.41 -0.90 10.23
N GLY A 291 -27.58 0.02 9.75
CA GLY A 291 -27.46 1.40 10.24
C GLY A 291 -26.08 1.79 10.80
N PHE A 292 -25.10 0.89 10.81
CA PHE A 292 -23.75 1.14 11.32
C PHE A 292 -23.12 2.40 10.71
N ARG A 293 -23.21 2.57 9.39
CA ARG A 293 -22.59 3.70 8.68
C ARG A 293 -23.25 5.03 9.02
N VAL A 294 -24.58 5.09 9.03
CA VAL A 294 -25.33 6.33 9.31
C VAL A 294 -25.20 6.71 10.79
N LEU A 295 -25.26 5.74 11.70
CA LEU A 295 -25.09 5.99 13.14
C LEU A 295 -23.67 6.47 13.47
N ASN A 296 -22.63 5.95 12.81
CA ASN A 296 -21.24 6.40 13.03
C ASN A 296 -21.01 7.86 12.62
N LYS A 297 -21.86 8.43 11.75
CA LYS A 297 -21.81 9.86 11.40
C LYS A 297 -22.35 10.77 12.50
N ILE A 298 -23.01 10.24 13.53
CA ILE A 298 -23.50 11.03 14.67
C ILE A 298 -22.32 11.37 15.58
N PRO A 299 -21.98 12.66 15.77
CA PRO A 299 -20.79 13.04 16.54
C PRO A 299 -20.84 12.53 17.97
N ARG A 300 -19.72 11.93 18.43
CA ARG A 300 -19.52 11.46 19.80
C ARG A 300 -20.43 10.31 20.22
N LEU A 301 -21.03 9.57 19.27
CA LEU A 301 -21.76 8.34 19.56
C LEU A 301 -20.75 7.18 19.71
N PRO A 302 -20.65 6.51 20.87
CA PRO A 302 -19.71 5.41 21.05
C PRO A 302 -20.11 4.16 20.24
N ASN A 303 -19.12 3.43 19.71
CA ASN A 303 -19.35 2.19 18.94
C ASN A 303 -20.20 1.13 19.67
N VAL A 304 -20.04 1.01 20.99
CA VAL A 304 -20.87 0.08 21.80
C VAL A 304 -22.36 0.44 21.70
N ILE A 305 -22.68 1.74 21.67
CA ILE A 305 -24.06 2.20 21.54
C ILE A 305 -24.59 1.95 20.13
N ILE A 306 -23.76 2.13 19.10
CA ILE A 306 -24.12 1.82 17.72
C ILE A 306 -24.48 0.33 17.59
N HIS A 307 -23.65 -0.55 18.16
CA HIS A 307 -23.93 -1.98 18.21
C HIS A 307 -25.24 -2.29 18.90
N ASN A 308 -25.48 -1.76 20.11
CA ASN A 308 -26.72 -2.01 20.84
C ASN A 308 -27.97 -1.52 20.06
N LEU A 309 -27.87 -0.39 19.35
CA LEU A 309 -28.96 0.10 18.49
C LEU A 309 -29.22 -0.85 17.31
N VAL A 310 -28.17 -1.28 16.62
CA VAL A 310 -28.31 -2.20 15.49
C VAL A 310 -28.85 -3.55 15.96
N ASP A 311 -28.38 -4.07 17.08
CA ASP A 311 -28.85 -5.34 17.63
C ASP A 311 -30.32 -5.28 18.05
N GLN A 312 -30.79 -4.13 18.58
CA GLN A 312 -32.17 -3.96 19.00
C GLN A 312 -33.15 -3.71 17.84
N PHE A 313 -32.77 -2.86 16.88
CA PHE A 313 -33.68 -2.38 15.82
C PHE A 313 -33.48 -3.09 14.47
N GLU A 314 -32.38 -3.83 14.32
CA GLU A 314 -31.96 -4.64 13.16
C GLU A 314 -31.71 -3.87 11.85
N GLN A 315 -32.49 -2.81 11.58
CA GLN A 315 -32.46 -2.04 10.35
C GLN A 315 -32.59 -0.54 10.66
N LEU A 316 -31.91 0.27 9.85
CA LEU A 316 -31.88 1.72 10.00
C LEU A 316 -33.28 2.36 9.99
N PRO A 317 -34.26 1.96 9.14
CA PRO A 317 -35.59 2.56 9.17
C PRO A 317 -36.27 2.41 10.54
N HIS A 318 -36.10 1.28 11.22
CA HIS A 318 -36.64 1.09 12.57
C HIS A 318 -36.00 2.05 13.58
N VAL A 319 -34.68 2.25 13.53
CA VAL A 319 -33.99 3.23 14.38
C VAL A 319 -34.47 4.66 14.10
N ILE A 320 -34.67 4.99 12.81
CA ILE A 320 -35.17 6.31 12.39
C ILE A 320 -36.60 6.54 12.89
N MET A 321 -37.45 5.52 12.92
CA MET A 321 -38.84 5.64 13.39
C MET A 321 -38.97 5.61 14.91
N ALA A 322 -38.03 4.98 15.63
CA ALA A 322 -38.06 4.81 17.07
C ALA A 322 -38.30 6.10 17.86
N THR A 323 -39.20 6.04 18.84
CA THR A 323 -39.50 7.12 19.79
C THR A 323 -38.33 7.36 20.76
N ILE A 324 -38.36 8.48 21.50
CA ILE A 324 -37.31 8.76 22.49
C ILE A 324 -37.34 7.70 23.58
N GLU A 325 -38.54 7.26 23.96
CA GLU A 325 -38.79 6.22 24.95
C GLU A 325 -38.21 4.87 24.50
N GLU A 326 -38.47 4.44 23.27
CA GLU A 326 -37.91 3.19 22.73
C GLU A 326 -36.37 3.24 22.62
N LEU A 327 -35.81 4.40 22.30
CA LEU A 327 -34.36 4.59 22.28
C LEU A 327 -33.75 4.57 23.69
N ASP A 328 -34.46 5.08 24.71
CA ASP A 328 -34.04 5.08 26.11
C ASP A 328 -34.02 3.68 26.72
N GLU A 329 -34.83 2.75 26.20
CA GLU A 329 -34.84 1.35 26.62
C GLU A 329 -33.59 0.55 26.16
N VAL A 330 -32.81 1.08 25.22
CA VAL A 330 -31.60 0.40 24.74
C VAL A 330 -30.46 0.53 25.74
N ASP A 331 -29.78 -0.57 26.03
CA ASP A 331 -28.67 -0.63 26.98
C ASP A 331 -27.61 0.46 26.70
N GLY A 332 -27.31 1.26 27.73
CA GLY A 332 -26.32 2.34 27.66
C GLY A 332 -26.82 3.61 26.98
N ILE A 333 -28.08 3.66 26.54
CA ILE A 333 -28.78 4.86 26.11
C ILE A 333 -29.58 5.37 27.29
N GLY A 334 -29.50 6.68 27.52
CA GLY A 334 -30.36 7.40 28.44
C GLY A 334 -31.07 8.50 27.67
N GLU A 335 -32.10 9.10 28.25
CA GLU A 335 -32.97 10.08 27.59
C GLU A 335 -32.20 11.18 26.83
N VAL A 336 -31.11 11.69 27.41
CA VAL A 336 -30.24 12.70 26.79
C VAL A 336 -29.58 12.18 25.50
N ARG A 337 -29.09 10.93 25.50
CA ARG A 337 -28.48 10.29 24.33
C ARG A 337 -29.54 9.94 23.29
N ALA A 338 -30.72 9.45 23.71
CA ALA A 338 -31.84 9.18 22.81
C ALA A 338 -32.24 10.43 22.01
N ARG A 339 -32.38 11.58 22.69
CA ARG A 339 -32.59 12.88 22.02
C ARG A 339 -31.46 13.25 21.07
N THR A 340 -30.21 13.07 21.49
CA THR A 340 -29.02 13.36 20.66
C THR A 340 -28.98 12.51 19.39
N ILE A 341 -29.34 11.22 19.48
CA ILE A 341 -29.43 10.31 18.33
C ILE A 341 -30.52 10.78 17.37
N LYS A 342 -31.72 11.06 17.90
CA LYS A 342 -32.86 11.50 17.08
C LYS A 342 -32.58 12.81 16.36
N GLU A 343 -32.03 13.80 17.05
CA GLU A 343 -31.59 15.07 16.47
C GLU A 343 -30.45 14.87 15.45
N GLY A 344 -29.49 13.98 15.75
CA GLY A 344 -28.39 13.62 14.87
C GLY A 344 -28.87 13.04 13.54
N LEU A 345 -29.77 12.04 13.60
CA LEU A 345 -30.39 11.43 12.41
C LEU A 345 -31.18 12.45 11.59
N LYS A 346 -31.99 13.28 12.25
CA LYS A 346 -32.75 14.34 11.58
C LYS A 346 -31.82 15.32 10.84
N ARG A 347 -30.75 15.77 11.49
CA ARG A 347 -29.77 16.68 10.88
C ARG A 347 -29.06 16.02 9.69
N LEU A 348 -28.69 14.74 9.79
CA LEU A 348 -28.08 14.01 8.68
C LEU A 348 -29.05 13.92 7.50
N GLN A 349 -30.32 13.61 7.75
CA GLN A 349 -31.36 13.59 6.72
C GLN A 349 -31.51 14.94 6.02
N GLU A 350 -31.58 16.04 6.78
CA GLU A 350 -31.65 17.41 6.24
C GLU A 350 -30.42 17.77 5.38
N GLN A 351 -29.22 17.38 5.82
CA GLN A 351 -27.98 17.60 5.05
C GLN A 351 -27.99 16.84 3.72
N MET A 352 -28.46 15.58 3.70
CA MET A 352 -28.51 14.78 2.48
C MET A 352 -29.43 15.37 1.40
N PHE A 353 -30.54 15.99 1.79
CA PHE A 353 -31.41 16.69 0.83
C PHE A 353 -30.74 17.90 0.18
N ILE A 354 -29.83 18.57 0.89
CA ILE A 354 -29.07 19.72 0.38
C ILE A 354 -27.95 19.23 -0.54
N ASP A 355 -27.19 18.23 -0.11
CA ASP A 355 -26.01 17.73 -0.84
C ASP A 355 -26.40 17.05 -2.17
N ARG A 356 -27.63 16.53 -2.31
CA ARG A 356 -28.14 15.96 -3.58
C ARG A 356 -28.41 17.03 -4.66
N GLN A 357 -28.63 18.29 -4.25
CA GLN A 357 -28.93 19.39 -5.17
C GLN A 357 -27.69 20.14 -5.67
N MET A 358 -26.53 19.89 -5.08
CA MET A 358 -25.22 20.42 -5.48
C MET A 358 -24.45 19.41 -6.32
#